data_AF-A0A517WWA7-F1
#
_entry.id   AF-A0A517WWA7-F1
#
_cell.length_a   1.000
_cell.length_b   1.000
_cell.length_c   1.000
_cell.angle_alpha   90.00
_cell.angle_beta   90.00
_cell.angle_gamma   90.00
#
_symmetry.space_group_name_H-M   'P 1'
#
loop_
_entity.id
_entity.type
_entity.pdbx_description
1 polymer ?
#
loop_
_entity_poly.entity_id
_entity_poly.type
_entity_poly.pdbx_seq_one_letter_code
_entity_poly.pdbx_strand_id
1 'polypeptide(L)' 'MAELLVQSLELELSIGDTIQIGDQFLTVVDIEGDEILFQLDSGDPPNPKPETDSNSQSYR' A
#
# COMPACT_ATOMS: atom_id res chain seq x y z
N MET A 1 -9.49 26.87 -19.32
CA MET A 1 -8.64 25.66 -19.43
C MET A 1 -7.89 25.60 -18.11
N ALA A 2 -8.17 24.63 -17.25
CA ALA A 2 -7.51 24.55 -15.95
C ALA A 2 -6.10 23.99 -16.16
N GLU A 3 -5.09 24.78 -15.86
CA GLU A 3 -3.69 24.34 -15.87
C GLU A 3 -3.49 23.47 -14.62
N LEU A 4 -3.19 22.18 -14.83
CA LEU A 4 -2.77 21.30 -13.75
C LEU A 4 -1.40 21.80 -13.27
N LEU A 5 -1.37 22.53 -12.17
CA LEU A 5 -0.14 22.95 -11.51
C LEU A 5 0.55 21.71 -10.93
N VAL A 6 1.46 21.13 -11.70
CA VAL A 6 2.34 20.05 -11.23
C VAL A 6 3.40 20.68 -10.34
N GLN A 7 3.32 20.45 -9.03
CA GLN A 7 4.43 20.71 -8.12
C GLN A 7 5.30 19.46 -8.06
N SER A 8 6.53 19.56 -8.54
CA SER A 8 7.54 18.51 -8.41
C SER A 8 8.26 18.67 -7.07
N LEU A 9 8.24 17.63 -6.25
CA LEU A 9 9.06 17.53 -5.05
C LEU A 9 10.10 16.44 -5.29
N GLU A 10 11.38 16.79 -5.20
CA GLU A 10 12.49 15.84 -5.24
C GLU A 10 12.83 15.45 -3.80
N LEU A 11 12.76 14.15 -3.49
CA LEU A 11 13.04 13.60 -2.17
C LEU A 11 13.93 12.37 -2.32
N GLU A 12 14.96 12.29 -1.48
CA GLU A 12 15.81 11.11 -1.37
C GLU A 12 15.10 10.06 -0.49
N LEU A 13 14.95 8.83 -1.01
CA LEU A 13 14.23 7.75 -0.35
C LEU A 13 15.14 6.53 -0.19
N SER A 14 15.07 5.90 0.97
CA SER A 14 15.77 4.67 1.31
C SER A 14 14.78 3.53 1.60
N ILE A 15 15.26 2.28 1.52
CA ILE A 15 14.45 1.12 1.91
C ILE A 15 14.00 1.26 3.37
N GLY A 16 12.70 1.13 3.60
CA GLY A 16 12.05 1.33 4.89
C GLY A 16 11.46 2.73 5.09
N ASP A 17 11.76 3.71 4.23
CA ASP A 17 11.11 5.03 4.29
C ASP A 17 9.63 4.92 3.92
N THR A 18 8.82 5.77 4.54
CA THR A 18 7.37 5.81 4.32
C THR A 18 6.91 7.22 4.02
N ILE A 19 6.15 7.38 2.95
CA ILE A 19 5.60 8.65 2.47
C ILE A 19 4.09 8.61 2.60
N GLN A 20 3.49 9.67 3.11
CA GLN A 20 2.04 9.82 3.14
C GLN A 20 1.57 10.68 1.96
N ILE A 21 0.64 10.14 1.16
CA ILE A 21 0.01 10.83 0.03
C ILE A 21 -1.49 10.80 0.24
N GLY A 22 -2.06 11.90 0.73
CA GLY A 22 -3.46 11.97 1.14
C GLY A 22 -3.74 11.01 2.32
N ASP A 23 -4.57 10.01 2.09
CA ASP A 23 -4.94 8.93 3.01
C ASP A 23 -4.13 7.64 2.83
N GLN A 24 -3.22 7.61 1.86
CA GLN A 24 -2.41 6.43 1.53
C GLN A 24 -1.00 6.57 2.11
N PHE A 25 -0.45 5.46 2.55
CA PHE A 25 0.95 5.35 2.96
C PHE A 25 1.70 4.49 1.95
N LEU A 26 2.83 5.00 1.45
CA LEU A 26 3.73 4.32 0.54
C LEU A 26 5.01 4.03 1.28
N THR A 27 5.32 2.76 1.51
CA THR A 27 6.58 2.33 2.13
C THR A 27 7.50 1.74 1.07
N VAL A 28 8.74 2.19 1.02
CA VAL A 28 9.77 1.62 0.13
C VAL A 28 10.17 0.26 0.68
N VAL A 29 9.84 -0.81 -0.04
CA VAL A 29 10.17 -2.18 0.37
C VAL A 29 11.46 -2.68 -0.26
N ASP A 30 11.74 -2.28 -1.50
CA ASP A 30 12.96 -2.68 -2.19
C ASP A 30 13.35 -1.68 -3.30
N ILE A 31 14.62 -1.67 -3.68
CA ILE A 31 15.19 -0.83 -4.74
C ILE A 31 16.16 -1.70 -5.56
N GLU A 32 15.75 -2.09 -6.76
CA GLU A 32 16.53 -2.90 -7.70
C GLU A 32 16.96 -2.04 -8.90
N GLY A 33 18.11 -1.39 -8.78
CA GLY A 33 18.65 -0.53 -9.84
C GLY A 33 17.79 0.73 -10.04
N ASP A 34 17.06 0.78 -11.15
CA ASP A 34 16.13 1.87 -11.50
C ASP A 34 14.66 1.55 -11.13
N GLU A 35 14.39 0.34 -10.64
CA GLU A 35 13.05 -0.09 -10.22
C GLU A 35 12.90 0.01 -8.70
N ILE A 36 11.81 0.62 -8.24
CA ILE A 36 11.50 0.75 -6.81
C ILE A 36 10.19 0.03 -6.54
N LEU A 37 10.22 -0.87 -5.56
CA LEU A 37 9.02 -1.55 -5.07
C LEU A 37 8.46 -0.80 -3.87
N PHE A 38 7.16 -0.51 -3.94
CA PHE A 38 6.43 0.16 -2.87
C PHE A 38 5.34 -0.75 -2.32
N GLN A 39 5.22 -0.80 -0.99
CA GLN A 39 4.05 -1.29 -0.31
C GLN A 39 3.07 -0.12 -0.18
N LEU A 40 1.84 -0.33 -0.65
CA LEU A 40 0.74 0.63 -0.56
C LEU A 40 -0.18 0.19 0.57
N ASP A 41 -0.21 0.96 1.64
CA ASP A 41 -1.23 0.87 2.67
C ASP A 41 -2.26 1.95 2.39
N SER A 42 -3.26 1.60 1.58
CA SER A 42 -4.51 2.36 1.54
C SER A 42 -5.18 2.18 2.90
N GLY A 43 -5.59 3.27 3.54
CA GLY A 43 -6.34 3.25 4.80
C GLY A 43 -7.74 2.63 4.66
N ASP A 44 -7.87 1.50 3.95
CA ASP A 44 -9.04 0.66 4.03
C ASP A 44 -9.05 0.06 5.45
N PRO A 45 -10.11 0.26 6.24
CA PRO A 45 -10.21 -0.41 7.53
C PRO A 45 -10.00 -1.91 7.28
N PRO A 46 -9.30 -2.64 8.16
CA PRO A 46 -9.05 -4.06 7.94
C PRO A 46 -10.38 -4.76 7.68
N ASN A 47 -10.68 -5.04 6.41
CA ASN A 47 -11.90 -5.76 6.05
C ASN A 47 -11.74 -7.13 6.69
N PRO A 48 -12.54 -7.48 7.72
CA PRO A 48 -12.42 -8.78 8.34
C PRO A 48 -12.77 -9.78 7.24
N LYS A 49 -11.75 -10.47 6.74
CA LYS A 49 -11.94 -11.51 5.73
C LYS A 49 -13.02 -12.46 6.27
N PRO A 50 -14.02 -12.85 5.45
CA PRO A 50 -15.09 -13.71 5.91
C PRO A 50 -14.48 -15.01 6.42
N GLU A 51 -14.84 -15.38 7.64
CA GLU A 51 -14.54 -16.67 8.27
C GLU A 51 -15.01 -17.79 7.33
N THR A 52 -14.12 -18.26 6.46
CA THR A 52 -14.29 -19.51 5.75
C THR A 52 -13.77 -20.60 6.67
N ASP A 53 -14.58 -20.97 7.65
CA ASP A 53 -14.46 -22.27 8.29
C ASP A 53 -15.61 -23.14 7.77
N SER A 54 -15.36 -23.71 6.58
CA SER A 54 -16.13 -24.84 6.08
C SER A 54 -15.82 -26.07 6.94
N ASN A 55 -16.45 -26.21 8.11
CA ASN A 55 -16.44 -27.50 8.80
C ASN A 55 -17.62 -28.36 8.33
N SER A 56 -17.41 -29.05 7.21
CA SER A 56 -18.26 -30.15 6.79
C SER A 56 -18.00 -31.38 7.66
N GLN A 57 -19.08 -31.87 8.27
CA GLN A 57 -19.31 -33.24 8.76
C GLN A 57 -18.39 -33.83 9.84
N SER A 58 -19.00 -34.11 11.00
CA SER A 58 -18.68 -35.32 11.78
C SER A 58 -19.93 -35.86 12.48
N TYR A 59 -20.48 -36.91 11.87
CA TYR A 59 -21.21 -38.09 12.38
C TYR A 59 -22.01 -37.97 13.70
N ARG A 60 -23.33 -38.17 13.60
CA ARG A 60 -24.16 -38.78 14.65
C ARG A 60 -24.82 -40.04 14.09
#